data_AF-X1MJR1-F1
#
_entry.id   AF-X1MJR1-F1
#
_cell.length_a   1.000
_cell.length_b   1.000
_cell.length_c   1.000
_cell.angle_alpha   90.00
_cell.angle_beta   90.00
_cell.angle_gamma   90.00
#
_symmetry.space_group_name_H-M   'P 1'
#
loop_
_entity.id
_entity.type
_entity.pdbx_description
1 polymer ?
#
loop_
_entity_poly.entity_id
_entity_poly.type
_entity_poly.pdbx_seq_one_letter_code
_entity_poly.pdbx_strand_id
1 'polypeptide(L)' 'MLKGRAFKFGDSISTDHIIPGRFAHLRSNLSELAKHVLEDADPTFVSGVNAGDFVVA' A
#
# COMPACT_ATOMS: atom_id res chain seq x y z
N MET A 1 -20.14 -8.34 -8.73
CA MET A 1 -18.83 -8.47 -9.39
C MET A 1 -17.97 -7.29 -8.99
N LEU A 2 -16.72 -7.52 -8.59
CA LEU A 2 -15.74 -6.46 -8.35
C LEU A 2 -14.84 -6.29 -9.60
N LYS A 3 -14.41 -5.07 -9.92
CA LYS A 3 -13.59 -4.73 -11.09
C LYS A 3 -12.64 -3.58 -10.77
N GLY A 4 -11.38 -3.69 -11.18
CA GLY A 4 -10.33 -2.69 -10.96
C GLY A 4 -8.97 -3.16 -11.46
N ARG A 5 -7.95 -2.31 -11.41
CA ARG A 5 -6.59 -2.65 -11.83
C ARG A 5 -5.88 -3.43 -10.72
N ALA A 6 -5.08 -4.41 -11.10
CA ALA A 6 -4.21 -5.14 -10.17
C ALA A 6 -2.82 -4.50 -10.10
N PHE A 7 -2.37 -4.19 -8.89
CA PHE A 7 -0.98 -3.94 -8.53
C PHE A 7 -0.38 -5.25 -8.05
N LYS A 8 0.46 -5.84 -8.90
CA LYS A 8 1.08 -7.14 -8.62
C LYS A 8 2.46 -6.94 -7.97
N PHE A 9 2.63 -7.51 -6.79
CA PHE A 9 3.91 -7.63 -6.09
C PHE A 9 4.43 -9.07 -6.20
N GLY A 10 5.69 -9.28 -5.83
CA GLY A 10 6.32 -10.59 -5.82
C GLY A 10 6.08 -11.37 -4.52
N ASP A 11 6.77 -12.50 -4.41
CA ASP A 11 6.79 -13.30 -3.18
C ASP A 11 7.43 -12.52 -2.01
N SER A 12 7.18 -12.99 -0.78
CA SER A 12 7.82 -12.49 0.44
C SER A 12 7.56 -11.01 0.78
N ILE A 13 6.45 -10.43 0.34
CA ILE A 13 5.96 -9.14 0.86
C ILE A 13 5.62 -9.30 2.34
N SER A 14 6.38 -8.60 3.19
CA SER A 14 6.16 -8.56 4.64
C SER A 14 5.21 -7.43 5.06
N THR A 15 4.79 -7.44 6.32
CA THR A 15 3.97 -6.36 6.89
C THR A 15 4.67 -5.01 6.87
N ASP A 16 5.99 -4.98 7.01
CA ASP A 16 6.78 -3.74 6.93
C ASP A 16 6.84 -3.17 5.51
N HIS A 17 6.74 -4.02 4.47
CA HIS A 17 6.61 -3.53 3.10
C HIS A 17 5.23 -2.89 2.86
N ILE A 18 4.17 -3.41 3.50
CA ILE A 18 2.81 -2.86 3.37
C ILE A 18 2.69 -1.56 4.17
N ILE A 19 3.08 -1.57 5.45
CA ILE A 19 3.09 -0.39 6.33
C ILE A 19 4.42 -0.37 7.08
N PRO A 20 5.37 0.50 6.69
CA PRO A 20 6.66 0.57 7.35
C PRO A 20 6.53 0.94 8.83
N GLY A 21 7.20 0.19 9.72
CA GLY A 21 7.14 0.40 11.17
C GLY A 21 7.51 1.83 11.63
N ARG A 22 8.32 2.56 10.84
CA ARG A 22 8.67 3.97 11.08
C ARG A 22 7.43 4.90 11.13
N PHE A 23 6.31 4.52 10.50
CA PHE A 23 5.05 5.28 10.52
C PHE A 23 4.05 4.80 11.57
N ALA A 24 4.44 3.94 12.50
CA ALA A 24 3.56 3.44 13.57
C ALA A 24 2.88 4.55 14.40
N HIS A 25 3.53 5.71 14.51
CA HIS A 25 3.00 6.90 15.20
C HIS A 25 1.81 7.55 14.47
N LEU A 26 1.59 7.26 13.18
CA LEU A 26 0.48 7.77 12.37
C LEU A 26 -0.78 6.89 12.44
N ARG A 27 -0.80 5.80 13.22
CA ARG A 27 -1.95 4.86 13.28
C ARG A 27 -3.29 5.51 13.67
N SER A 28 -3.26 6.66 14.35
CA SER A 28 -4.44 7.46 14.67
C SER A 28 -4.82 8.50 13.59
N ASN A 29 -3.99 8.68 12.57
CA ASN A 29 -4.21 9.54 11.41
C ASN A 29 -4.08 8.72 10.12
N LEU A 30 -5.13 7.96 9.81
CA LEU A 30 -5.14 7.04 8.67
C LEU A 30 -4.96 7.74 7.32
N SER A 31 -5.40 9.00 7.20
CA SER A 31 -5.21 9.79 5.97
C SER A 31 -3.73 10.06 5.69
N GLU A 32 -2.96 10.37 6.73
CA GLU A 32 -1.51 10.54 6.59
C GLU A 32 -0.82 9.19 6.39
N LEU A 33 -1.19 8.17 7.17
CA LEU A 33 -0.59 6.83 7.07
C LEU A 33 -0.79 6.23 5.66
N ALA A 34 -1.94 6.45 5.03
CA ALA A 34 -2.26 5.96 3.69
C ALA A 34 -1.28 6.46 2.62
N LYS A 35 -0.61 7.61 2.84
CA LYS A 35 0.38 8.17 1.91
C LYS A 35 1.68 7.37 1.84
N HIS A 36 1.88 6.44 2.78
CA HIS A 36 3.12 5.67 2.94
C HIS A 36 2.95 4.17 2.72
N VAL A 37 1.74 3.73 2.36
CA VAL A 37 1.46 2.30 2.15
C VAL A 37 2.21 1.83 0.91
N LEU A 38 2.91 0.70 1.03
CA LEU A 38 3.66 0.06 -0.05
C LEU A 38 4.79 0.90 -0.66
N GLU A 39 5.18 2.03 -0.06
CA GLU A 39 6.19 2.94 -0.65
C GLU A 39 7.59 2.32 -0.77
N ASP A 40 7.94 1.40 0.15
CA ASP A 40 9.21 0.67 0.12
C ASP A 40 9.22 -0.44 -0.93
N ALA A 41 8.05 -0.96 -1.30
CA ALA A 41 7.89 -1.98 -2.34
C ALA A 41 7.72 -1.35 -3.74
N ASP A 42 6.98 -0.23 -3.82
CA ASP A 42 6.75 0.57 -5.02
C ASP A 42 6.49 2.05 -4.62
N PRO A 43 7.46 2.96 -4.83
CA PRO A 43 7.32 4.37 -4.49
C PRO A 43 6.28 5.12 -5.34
N THR A 44 5.76 4.49 -6.40
CA THR A 44 4.70 5.05 -7.26
C THR A 44 3.31 4.51 -6.92
N PHE A 45 3.19 3.57 -5.97
CA PHE A 45 1.93 2.92 -5.65
C PHE A 45 0.84 3.93 -5.26
N VAL A 46 1.12 4.81 -4.30
CA VAL A 46 0.14 5.75 -3.74
C VAL A 46 -0.33 6.78 -4.76
N SER A 47 0.54 7.21 -5.67
CA SER A 47 0.16 8.15 -6.74
C SER A 47 -0.62 7.47 -7.86
N GLY A 48 -0.46 6.16 -8.03
CA GLY A 48 -1.14 5.37 -9.03
C GLY A 48 -2.51 4.85 -8.59
N VAL A 49 -2.64 4.38 -7.35
CA VAL A 49 -3.79 3.57 -6.87
C VAL A 49 -5.09 4.37 -6.81
N ASN A 50 -6.20 3.74 -7.20
CA ASN A 50 -7.53 4.31 -7.07
C ASN A 50 -8.45 3.39 -6.28
N ALA A 51 -9.53 3.95 -5.73
CA ALA A 51 -10.58 3.16 -5.08
C ALA A 51 -11.12 2.10 -6.06
N GLY A 52 -11.13 0.84 -5.61
CA GLY A 52 -11.53 -0.31 -6.43
C GLY A 52 -10.38 -1.06 -7.10
N ASP A 53 -9.15 -0.53 -7.05
CA ASP A 53 -7.95 -1.28 -7.45
C ASP A 53 -7.60 -2.36 -6.40
N PHE A 54 -6.78 -3.33 -6.81
CA PHE A 54 -6.42 -4.50 -6.03
C PHE A 54 -4.91 -4.58 -5.83
N VAL A 55 -4.50 -4.99 -4.63
CA VAL A 55 -3.15 -5.50 -4.38
C VAL A 55 -3.17 -7.02 -4.56
N VAL A 56 -2.21 -7.55 -5.32
CA VAL A 56 -2.06 -8.99 -5.60
C VAL A 56 -0.61 -9.37 -5.35
N ALA A 57 -0.35 -10.45 -4.63
CA ALA A 57 0.98 -11.01 -4.39
C ALA A 57 0.87 -12.54 -4.43
#